data_AF-A0A2N3JYI7-F1
#
_entry.id   AF-A0A2N3JYI7-F1
#
_cell.length_a   1.000
_cell.length_b   1.000
_cell.length_c   1.000
_cell.angle_alpha   90.00
_cell.angle_beta   90.00
_cell.angle_gamma   90.00
#
_symmetry.space_group_name_H-M   'P 1'
#
loop_
_entity.id
_entity.type
_entity.pdbx_description
1 polymer ?
#
loop_
_entity_poly.entity_id
_entity_poly.type
_entity_poly.pdbx_seq_one_letter_code
_entity_poly.pdbx_strand_id
1 'polypeptide(L)'
;MGIKTKIALGTVVGVVVIGGLASLGDDQAADTAKGGDTSNSAPASGGGKADKAEAEEAQEKPKASQAEQFKAFVEENGTPKEKEAASHVTKIQGADKQNDLLDTADIYTDYTGGVMGEGLGPAKLLTSAFADWKQSKNGLVTVYDADGELLGNGEF
;
A
#
# COMPACT_ATOMS: atom_id res chain seq x y z
N MET A 1 -29.96 -34.19 24.62
CA MET A 1 -29.92 -33.12 25.64
C MET A 1 -28.82 -32.14 25.24
N GLY A 2 -29.15 -30.83 25.17
CA GLY A 2 -28.20 -29.70 25.08
C GLY A 2 -27.51 -29.53 23.72
N ILE A 3 -27.44 -28.36 23.08
CA ILE A 3 -27.76 -27.00 23.51
C ILE A 3 -28.08 -26.17 22.25
N LYS A 4 -29.05 -25.26 22.39
CA LYS A 4 -29.45 -24.25 21.41
C LYS A 4 -28.56 -23.02 21.60
N THR A 5 -28.00 -22.45 20.54
CA THR A 5 -27.64 -21.03 20.52
C THR A 5 -28.04 -20.43 19.18
N LYS A 6 -29.14 -19.68 19.21
CA LYS A 6 -29.50 -18.67 18.21
C LYS A 6 -28.91 -17.35 18.72
N ILE A 7 -28.12 -16.67 17.90
CA ILE A 7 -27.92 -15.23 18.04
C ILE A 7 -28.31 -14.61 16.70
N ALA A 8 -29.14 -13.59 16.82
CA ALA A 8 -29.91 -12.95 15.79
C ALA A 8 -29.59 -11.46 15.83
N LEU A 9 -29.62 -10.80 14.66
CA LEU A 9 -29.68 -9.34 14.42
C LEU A 9 -28.56 -8.50 15.07
N GLY A 10 -27.83 -7.63 14.37
CA GLY A 10 -28.10 -6.91 13.13
C GLY A 10 -27.70 -5.45 13.35
N THR A 11 -27.19 -4.76 12.34
CA THR A 11 -27.24 -3.29 12.27
C THR A 11 -26.94 -2.85 10.84
N VAL A 12 -27.97 -2.29 10.20
CA VAL A 12 -27.89 -1.51 8.96
C VAL A 12 -27.44 -0.11 9.36
N VAL A 13 -26.34 0.38 8.79
CA VAL A 13 -26.01 1.81 8.78
C VAL A 13 -25.83 2.22 7.32
N GLY A 14 -26.90 2.80 6.77
CA GLY A 14 -26.83 3.53 5.52
C GLY A 14 -26.23 4.90 5.77
N VAL A 15 -25.27 5.29 4.94
CA VAL A 15 -24.86 6.68 4.81
C VAL A 15 -25.09 7.08 3.35
N VAL A 16 -26.13 7.89 3.17
CA VAL A 16 -26.41 8.66 1.97
C VAL A 16 -25.61 9.95 2.08
N VAL A 17 -24.77 10.27 1.08
CA VAL A 17 -24.28 11.63 0.87
C VAL A 17 -24.72 12.09 -0.51
N ILE A 18 -25.56 13.11 -0.52
CA ILE A 18 -26.09 13.80 -1.70
C ILE A 18 -25.19 15.01 -1.99
N GLY A 19 -24.72 15.07 -3.24
CA GLY A 19 -24.43 16.21 -4.12
C GLY A 19 -24.04 17.61 -3.57
N GLY A 20 -23.01 18.19 -4.20
CA GLY A 20 -22.77 19.63 -4.27
C GLY A 20 -21.96 19.99 -5.53
N LEU A 21 -22.43 20.99 -6.28
CA LEU A 21 -22.05 21.38 -7.64
C LEU A 21 -20.82 22.32 -7.72
N ALA A 22 -20.09 22.20 -8.84
CA ALA A 22 -19.38 23.19 -9.67
C ALA A 22 -18.83 24.51 -9.08
N SER A 23 -17.57 24.80 -9.43
CA SER A 23 -17.23 26.09 -10.07
C SER A 23 -16.10 25.92 -11.10
N LEU A 24 -16.41 26.33 -12.32
CA LEU A 24 -15.47 26.60 -13.41
C LEU A 24 -14.58 27.79 -13.04
N GLY A 25 -13.36 27.80 -13.59
CA GLY A 25 -12.43 28.92 -13.50
C GLY A 25 -11.33 28.77 -14.55
N ASP A 26 -11.71 29.01 -15.80
CA ASP A 26 -10.80 29.28 -16.91
C ASP A 26 -10.07 30.62 -16.75
N ASP A 27 -8.96 30.72 -17.48
CA ASP A 27 -8.28 31.94 -17.97
C ASP A 27 -7.48 32.81 -16.98
N GLN A 28 -6.16 32.65 -17.02
CA GLN A 28 -5.32 33.77 -17.48
C GLN A 28 -4.01 33.29 -18.13
N ALA A 29 -3.97 33.46 -19.45
CA ALA A 29 -2.77 33.47 -20.26
C ALA A 29 -1.88 34.69 -19.93
N ALA A 30 -0.56 34.51 -19.95
CA ALA A 30 0.37 35.40 -20.64
C ALA A 30 1.80 34.82 -20.59
N ASP A 31 2.26 34.39 -21.75
CA ASP A 31 3.64 34.37 -22.22
C ASP A 31 4.52 35.51 -21.66
N THR A 32 5.80 35.22 -21.41
CA THR A 32 6.92 35.88 -22.11
C THR A 32 8.23 35.13 -21.88
N ALA A 33 8.94 34.98 -23.00
CA ALA A 33 10.12 34.17 -23.26
C ALA A 33 11.46 34.67 -22.68
N LYS A 34 12.49 33.85 -22.98
CA LYS A 34 13.92 34.18 -23.14
C LYS A 34 14.72 34.03 -21.84
N GLY A 35 15.67 33.11 -21.71
CA GLY A 35 16.70 32.70 -22.65
C GLY A 35 18.04 33.07 -22.01
N GLY A 36 18.93 32.09 -21.80
CA GLY A 36 20.24 32.34 -21.17
C GLY A 36 20.91 31.06 -20.69
N ASP A 37 21.54 30.34 -21.61
CA ASP A 37 22.68 29.48 -21.33
C ASP A 37 23.71 30.19 -20.43
N THR A 38 24.36 29.45 -19.51
CA THR A 38 25.83 29.25 -19.50
C THR A 38 26.32 28.77 -18.12
N SER A 39 26.98 27.61 -18.15
CA SER A 39 28.10 27.11 -17.32
C SER A 39 27.94 26.81 -15.82
N ASN A 40 27.93 25.50 -15.56
CA ASN A 40 29.08 24.75 -15.02
C ASN A 40 29.75 25.28 -13.74
N SER A 41 29.55 24.57 -12.63
CA SER A 41 30.59 24.29 -11.64
C SER A 41 30.20 23.10 -10.76
N ALA A 42 30.75 21.93 -11.10
CA ALA A 42 30.90 20.84 -10.15
C ALA A 42 32.20 21.07 -9.35
N PRO A 43 32.22 20.72 -8.05
CA PRO A 43 33.42 20.21 -7.43
C PRO A 43 33.27 18.71 -7.15
N ALA A 44 34.20 17.94 -7.69
CA ALA A 44 34.47 16.57 -7.28
C ALA A 44 35.23 16.54 -5.95
N SER A 45 35.16 15.37 -5.32
CA SER A 45 36.08 14.81 -4.33
C SER A 45 35.71 14.98 -2.86
N GLY A 46 35.58 13.83 -2.19
CA GLY A 46 35.38 13.72 -0.75
C GLY A 46 35.20 12.27 -0.34
N GLY A 47 36.19 11.42 -0.65
CA GLY A 47 36.27 10.08 -0.07
C GLY A 47 36.35 10.19 1.46
N GLY A 48 35.43 9.53 2.15
CA GLY A 48 35.36 9.46 3.60
C GLY A 48 34.76 8.14 4.01
N LYS A 49 35.60 7.10 4.04
CA LYS A 49 35.33 5.83 4.73
C LYS A 49 35.16 6.15 6.21
N ALA A 50 33.94 6.05 6.72
CA ALA A 50 33.63 6.19 8.14
C ALA A 50 32.90 4.91 8.60
N ASP A 51 33.65 4.14 9.38
CA ASP A 51 33.27 3.21 10.43
C ASP A 51 31.89 2.56 10.40
N LYS A 52 31.96 1.25 10.13
CA LYS A 52 30.99 0.24 10.52
C LYS A 52 30.85 0.26 12.06
N ALA A 53 29.89 1.02 12.57
CA ALA A 53 29.36 0.83 13.91
C ALA A 53 28.48 -0.42 13.89
N GLU A 54 29.05 -1.54 14.34
CA GLU A 54 28.30 -2.76 14.62
C GLU A 54 27.47 -2.51 15.89
N ALA A 55 26.21 -2.14 15.68
CA ALA A 55 25.23 -2.08 16.77
C ALA A 55 24.82 -3.52 17.10
N GLU A 56 25.19 -3.94 18.30
CA GLU A 56 24.78 -5.19 18.92
C GLU A 56 23.26 -5.13 19.18
N GLU A 57 22.47 -5.63 18.25
CA GLU A 57 21.02 -5.74 18.43
C GLU A 57 20.73 -6.86 19.45
N ALA A 58 20.28 -6.44 20.63
CA ALA A 58 19.67 -7.31 21.61
C ALA A 58 18.60 -8.18 20.93
N GLN A 59 18.66 -9.50 21.14
CA GLN A 59 17.68 -10.46 20.65
C GLN A 59 16.31 -10.20 21.31
N GLU A 60 15.57 -9.23 20.78
CA GLU A 60 14.11 -9.28 20.81
C GLU A 60 13.67 -10.50 19.99
N LYS A 61 12.64 -11.22 20.47
CA LYS A 61 11.98 -12.22 19.63
C LYS A 61 11.61 -11.55 18.29
N PRO A 62 11.88 -12.18 17.13
CA PRO A 62 11.59 -11.54 15.86
C PRO A 62 10.10 -11.19 15.82
N LYS A 63 9.79 -9.89 15.78
CA LYS A 63 8.42 -9.45 15.47
C LYS A 63 8.11 -10.01 14.09
N ALA A 64 6.96 -10.68 13.95
CA ALA A 64 6.49 -11.15 12.67
C ALA A 64 6.50 -9.99 11.68
N SER A 65 7.02 -10.23 10.48
CA SER A 65 7.05 -9.24 9.40
C SER A 65 5.64 -8.75 9.06
N GLN A 66 5.52 -7.56 8.48
CA GLN A 66 4.23 -7.01 8.03
C GLN A 66 3.49 -7.98 7.11
N ALA A 67 4.22 -8.69 6.23
CA ALA A 67 3.65 -9.70 5.35
C ALA A 67 3.06 -10.89 6.13
N GLU A 68 3.73 -11.34 7.19
CA GLU A 68 3.20 -12.43 8.04
C GLU A 68 1.97 -11.99 8.82
N GLN A 69 1.96 -10.76 9.34
CA GLN A 69 0.80 -10.20 10.03
C GLN A 69 -0.40 -10.05 9.09
N PHE A 70 -0.19 -9.53 7.88
CA PHE A 70 -1.22 -9.44 6.86
C PHE A 70 -1.74 -10.82 6.45
N LYS A 71 -0.85 -11.77 6.15
CA LYS A 71 -1.25 -13.14 5.80
C LYS A 71 -2.05 -13.80 6.92
N ALA A 72 -1.66 -13.61 8.18
CA ALA A 72 -2.42 -14.12 9.32
C ALA A 72 -3.81 -13.48 9.42
N PHE A 73 -3.92 -12.17 9.21
CA PHE A 73 -5.21 -11.47 9.18
C PHE A 73 -6.13 -12.02 8.07
N VAL A 74 -5.61 -12.18 6.85
CA VAL A 74 -6.37 -12.71 5.71
C VAL A 74 -6.75 -14.17 5.93
N GLU A 75 -5.89 -14.97 6.57
CA GLU A 75 -6.21 -16.35 6.91
C GLU A 75 -7.37 -16.46 7.92
N GLU A 76 -7.53 -15.48 8.83
CA GLU A 76 -8.62 -15.46 9.79
C GLU A 76 -9.91 -14.85 9.23
N ASN A 77 -9.80 -13.77 8.44
CA ASN A 77 -10.94 -12.91 8.07
C ASN A 77 -11.28 -12.93 6.56
N GLY A 78 -10.34 -13.33 5.72
CA GLY A 78 -10.44 -13.25 4.27
C GLY A 78 -11.28 -14.35 3.62
N THR A 79 -11.75 -14.07 2.41
CA THR A 79 -12.39 -15.04 1.52
C THR A 79 -11.37 -16.07 0.99
N PRO A 80 -11.82 -17.23 0.47
CA PRO A 80 -10.91 -18.23 -0.10
C PRO A 80 -9.98 -17.68 -1.19
N LYS A 81 -10.45 -16.72 -2.00
CA LYS A 81 -9.65 -16.12 -3.07
C LYS A 81 -8.63 -15.11 -2.54
N GLU A 82 -8.98 -14.38 -1.49
CA GLU A 82 -8.03 -13.47 -0.83
C GLU A 82 -6.94 -14.24 -0.11
N LYS A 83 -7.26 -15.38 0.51
CA LYS A 83 -6.27 -16.28 1.11
C LYS A 83 -5.30 -16.84 0.08
N GLU A 84 -5.83 -17.30 -1.06
CA GLU A 84 -5.02 -17.74 -2.19
C GLU A 84 -4.09 -16.61 -2.65
N ALA A 85 -4.62 -15.42 -2.90
CA ALA A 85 -3.81 -14.26 -3.30
C ALA A 85 -2.77 -13.86 -2.23
N ALA A 86 -3.13 -13.89 -0.94
CA ALA A 86 -2.25 -13.56 0.17
C ALA A 86 -1.10 -14.55 0.31
N SER A 87 -1.28 -15.81 -0.10
CA SER A 87 -0.20 -16.81 -0.09
C SER A 87 0.97 -16.44 -1.01
N HIS A 88 0.71 -15.65 -2.05
CA HIS A 88 1.70 -15.11 -3.00
C HIS A 88 2.42 -13.85 -2.49
N VAL A 89 2.03 -13.30 -1.34
CA VAL A 89 2.69 -12.11 -0.77
C VAL A 89 4.04 -12.48 -0.19
N THR A 90 5.09 -11.90 -0.76
CA THR A 90 6.48 -12.11 -0.35
C THR A 90 6.93 -11.06 0.66
N LYS A 91 6.43 -9.82 0.55
CA LYS A 91 6.84 -8.69 1.38
C LYS A 91 5.77 -7.61 1.44
N ILE A 92 5.65 -6.95 2.58
CA ILE A 92 4.86 -5.71 2.74
C ILE A 92 5.77 -4.65 3.36
N GLN A 93 5.65 -3.42 2.85
CA GLN A 93 6.32 -2.25 3.40
C GLN A 93 5.32 -1.12 3.61
N GLY A 94 5.64 -0.21 4.54
CA GLY A 94 4.85 1.00 4.79
C GLY A 94 3.60 0.82 5.66
N ALA A 95 3.10 -0.40 5.87
CA ALA A 95 1.84 -0.65 6.59
C ALA A 95 1.85 -0.29 8.09
N ASP A 96 3.04 -0.17 8.70
CA ASP A 96 3.20 0.17 10.12
C ASP A 96 3.21 1.69 10.39
N LYS A 97 3.33 2.52 9.34
CA LYS A 97 3.43 3.97 9.46
C LYS A 97 2.12 4.57 8.98
N GLN A 98 1.29 5.03 9.92
CA GLN A 98 0.03 5.70 9.61
C GLN A 98 0.00 7.11 10.25
N ASN A 99 -0.30 8.11 9.43
CA ASN A 99 -0.51 9.50 9.83
C ASN A 99 -1.85 10.08 9.32
N ASP A 100 -2.67 9.27 8.64
CA ASP A 100 -3.98 9.62 8.09
C ASP A 100 -3.97 10.74 7.03
N LEU A 101 -2.80 11.12 6.52
CA LEU A 101 -2.64 12.19 5.54
C LEU A 101 -2.23 11.68 4.17
N LEU A 102 -1.16 10.87 4.10
CA LEU A 102 -0.60 10.30 2.86
C LEU A 102 0.07 8.97 3.18
N ASP A 103 -0.71 8.03 3.71
CA ASP A 103 -0.19 6.72 4.06
C ASP A 103 -0.01 5.88 2.80
N THR A 104 1.15 5.23 2.70
CA THR A 104 1.49 4.40 1.56
C THR A 104 1.94 3.04 2.04
N ALA A 105 1.44 2.01 1.38
CA ALA A 105 1.87 0.65 1.61
C ALA A 105 2.18 -0.02 0.28
N ASP A 106 3.22 -0.83 0.27
CA ASP A 106 3.65 -1.59 -0.89
C ASP A 106 3.57 -3.07 -0.57
N ILE A 107 2.85 -3.83 -1.40
CA ILE A 107 2.75 -5.29 -1.35
C ILE A 107 3.54 -5.84 -2.53
N TYR A 108 4.53 -6.67 -2.25
CA TYR A 108 5.27 -7.41 -3.26
C TYR A 108 4.80 -8.85 -3.29
N THR A 109 4.66 -9.38 -4.50
CA THR A 109 4.18 -10.73 -4.75
C THR A 109 5.19 -11.53 -5.58
N ASP A 110 4.93 -12.81 -5.79
CA ASP A 110 5.66 -13.67 -6.71
C ASP A 110 4.94 -13.87 -8.06
N TYR A 111 3.87 -13.10 -8.33
CA TYR A 111 3.23 -13.04 -9.65
C TYR A 111 4.20 -12.51 -10.72
N THR A 112 3.87 -12.71 -11.98
CA THR A 112 4.69 -12.25 -13.11
C THR A 112 3.84 -11.67 -14.24
N GLY A 113 4.43 -10.78 -15.04
CA GLY A 113 3.87 -10.28 -16.29
C GLY A 113 3.15 -8.93 -16.16
N GLY A 114 3.38 -8.20 -15.07
CA GLY A 114 2.80 -6.88 -14.84
C GLY A 114 1.29 -6.82 -14.99
N VAL A 115 0.77 -5.65 -15.40
CA VAL A 115 -0.68 -5.41 -15.56
C VAL A 115 -1.36 -6.28 -16.62
N MET A 116 -0.63 -6.93 -17.53
CA MET A 116 -1.18 -7.83 -18.55
C MET A 116 -1.06 -9.31 -18.18
N GLY A 117 -0.38 -9.61 -17.06
CA GLY A 117 -0.15 -10.96 -16.56
C GLY A 117 -1.27 -11.46 -15.65
N GLU A 118 -1.00 -12.56 -14.96
CA GLU A 118 -1.97 -13.24 -14.08
C GLU A 118 -2.23 -12.46 -12.79
N GLY A 119 -1.33 -11.53 -12.42
CA GLY A 119 -1.35 -10.80 -11.15
C GLY A 119 -2.43 -9.72 -11.01
N LEU A 120 -3.07 -9.27 -12.09
CA LEU A 120 -4.05 -8.17 -12.04
C LEU A 120 -5.31 -8.54 -11.23
N GLY A 121 -5.80 -9.77 -11.39
CA GLY A 121 -6.94 -10.28 -10.62
C GLY A 121 -6.64 -10.38 -9.12
N PRO A 122 -5.59 -11.12 -8.74
CA PRO A 122 -5.12 -11.21 -7.36
C PRO A 122 -4.78 -9.87 -6.71
N ALA A 123 -4.18 -8.92 -7.45
CA ALA A 123 -3.88 -7.60 -6.92
C ALA A 123 -5.12 -6.89 -6.38
N LYS A 124 -6.27 -7.00 -7.05
CA LYS A 124 -7.54 -6.41 -6.56
C LYS A 124 -8.03 -7.07 -5.27
N LEU A 125 -7.80 -8.37 -5.11
CA LEU A 125 -8.16 -9.09 -3.88
C LEU A 125 -7.24 -8.67 -2.74
N LEU A 126 -5.95 -8.53 -3.02
CA LEU A 126 -4.96 -8.07 -2.05
C LEU A 126 -5.23 -6.66 -1.55
N THR A 127 -5.58 -5.72 -2.44
CA THR A 127 -5.90 -4.35 -2.04
C THR A 127 -7.20 -4.29 -1.23
N SER A 128 -8.23 -5.08 -1.59
CA SER A 128 -9.46 -5.22 -0.82
C SER A 128 -9.18 -5.73 0.60
N ALA A 129 -8.46 -6.84 0.70
CA ALA A 129 -8.11 -7.43 2.00
C ALA A 129 -7.22 -6.51 2.85
N PHE A 130 -6.39 -5.68 2.20
CA PHE A 130 -5.58 -4.69 2.90
C PHE A 130 -6.42 -3.56 3.50
N ALA A 131 -7.46 -3.10 2.80
CA ALA A 131 -8.42 -2.12 3.31
C ALA A 131 -9.25 -2.64 4.50
N ASP A 132 -9.46 -3.95 4.60
CA ASP A 132 -10.07 -4.57 5.77
C ASP A 132 -9.08 -4.68 6.95
N TRP A 133 -7.78 -4.80 6.66
CA TRP A 133 -6.73 -4.92 7.67
C TRP A 133 -6.32 -3.58 8.29
N LYS A 134 -6.19 -2.55 7.44
CA LYS A 134 -5.69 -1.22 7.79
C LYS A 134 -6.58 -0.18 7.15
N GLN A 135 -6.80 0.91 7.88
CA GLN A 135 -7.60 2.04 7.40
C GLN A 135 -6.81 3.32 7.47
N SER A 136 -6.90 4.16 6.44
CA SER A 136 -6.36 5.52 6.41
C SER A 136 -7.27 6.42 5.59
N LYS A 137 -7.34 7.71 5.92
CA LYS A 137 -8.23 8.64 5.22
C LYS A 137 -7.83 8.85 3.75
N ASN A 138 -6.53 8.80 3.46
CA ASN A 138 -5.98 8.95 2.11
C ASN A 138 -4.86 7.91 1.90
N GLY A 139 -5.08 6.69 2.39
CA GLY A 139 -4.13 5.60 2.23
C GLY A 139 -4.14 5.05 0.81
N LEU A 140 -2.97 4.76 0.26
CA LEU A 140 -2.82 4.07 -1.02
C LEU A 140 -1.93 2.84 -0.86
N VAL A 141 -2.51 1.66 -1.10
CA VAL A 141 -1.75 0.42 -1.17
C VAL A 141 -1.47 0.08 -2.63
N THR A 142 -0.23 -0.25 -2.94
CA THR A 142 0.22 -0.62 -4.28
C THR A 142 0.74 -2.05 -4.28
N VAL A 143 0.33 -2.84 -5.27
CA VAL A 143 0.72 -4.24 -5.44
C VAL A 143 1.66 -4.36 -6.63
N TYR A 144 2.80 -5.00 -6.41
CA TYR A 144 3.81 -5.27 -7.41
C TYR A 144 4.02 -6.77 -7.62
N ASP A 145 4.44 -7.12 -8.82
CA ASP A 145 4.85 -8.47 -9.18
C ASP A 145 6.30 -8.77 -8.75
N ALA A 146 6.80 -9.96 -9.10
CA ALA A 146 8.13 -10.42 -8.72
C ALA A 146 9.27 -9.56 -9.30
N ASP A 147 9.04 -8.94 -10.45
CA ASP A 147 9.98 -8.05 -11.14
C ASP A 147 9.86 -6.59 -10.66
N GLY A 148 8.91 -6.32 -9.76
CA GLY A 148 8.62 -4.98 -9.26
C GLY A 148 7.73 -4.16 -10.19
N GLU A 149 7.09 -4.78 -11.18
CA GLU A 149 6.12 -4.14 -12.06
C GLU A 149 4.80 -3.94 -11.33
N LEU A 150 4.13 -2.82 -11.61
CA LEU A 150 2.81 -2.52 -11.05
C LEU A 150 1.78 -3.58 -11.50
N LEU A 151 1.05 -4.15 -10.56
CA LEU A 151 -0.12 -5.00 -10.83
C LEU A 151 -1.43 -4.27 -10.60
N GLY A 152 -1.48 -3.43 -9.56
CA GLY A 152 -2.67 -2.68 -9.19
C GLY A 152 -2.47 -1.85 -7.93
N ASN A 153 -3.44 -1.01 -7.61
CA ASN A 153 -3.49 -0.25 -6.37
C ASN A 153 -4.92 -0.16 -5.85
N GLY A 154 -5.07 0.28 -4.61
CA GLY A 154 -6.35 0.51 -3.96
C GLY A 154 -6.21 1.45 -2.78
N GLU A 155 -7.30 2.12 -2.45
CA GLU A 155 -7.40 2.93 -1.25
C GLU A 155 -7.62 2.03 -0.03
N PHE A 156 -7.05 2.40 1.11
CA PHE A 156 -7.26 1.74 2.40
C PHE A 156 -7.39 2.79 3.50
#